data_AF-W7CHG0-F1
#
_entry.id   AF-W7CHG0-F1
#
_cell.length_a   1.000
_cell.length_b   1.000
_cell.length_c   1.000
_cell.angle_alpha   90.00
_cell.angle_beta   90.00
_cell.angle_gamma   90.00
#
_symmetry.space_group_name_H-M   'P 1'
#
loop_
_entity.id
_entity.type
_entity.pdbx_description
1 polymer ?
#
loop_
_entity_poly.entity_id
_entity_poly.type
_entity_poly.pdbx_seq_one_letter_code
_entity_poly.pdbx_strand_id
1 'polypeptide(L)'
;MHEKLISNEITKLFSKEIFRFAEFWFDNYYATDIDDLVLEEHPEFVQLYRTTIVKTVSSGLRGISGGGYSQLDYYNLGKTEAQNGLTAEDALRNRGSFEAAMEAFLWKRKKESAMDVTEQEINYYLDELTAFHDIIMPVILQGYSDYAKK
;
A
#
# COMPACT_ATOMS: atom_id res chain seq x y z
N MET A 1 16.92 21.43 4.24
CA MET A 1 15.97 20.99 5.28
C MET A 1 14.92 20.05 4.67
N HIS A 2 15.31 19.01 3.94
CA HIS A 2 14.37 18.04 3.34
C HIS A 2 14.15 16.80 4.22
N GLU A 3 15.03 16.51 5.17
CA GLU A 3 15.02 15.27 5.95
C GLU A 3 14.04 15.26 7.15
N LYS A 4 13.23 16.29 7.38
CA LYS A 4 12.44 16.43 8.63
C LYS A 4 10.91 16.43 8.47
N LEU A 5 10.35 16.30 7.27
CA LEU A 5 8.94 16.62 7.02
C LEU A 5 8.02 15.44 6.68
N ILE A 6 8.54 14.21 6.54
CA ILE A 6 7.65 13.06 6.78
C ILE A 6 7.50 12.97 8.28
N SER A 7 6.40 13.56 8.74
CA SER A 7 6.09 13.70 10.15
C SER A 7 6.27 12.36 10.84
N ASN A 8 7.19 12.30 11.82
CA ASN A 8 7.35 11.14 12.70
C ASN A 8 6.00 10.67 13.24
N GLU A 9 4.99 11.55 13.33
CA GLU A 9 3.64 11.22 13.77
C GLU A 9 2.88 10.34 12.79
N ILE A 10 3.00 10.53 11.47
CA ILE A 10 2.37 9.64 10.47
C ILE A 10 3.01 8.25 10.53
N THR A 11 4.34 8.17 10.59
CA THR A 11 5.05 6.89 10.73
C THR A 11 4.72 6.21 12.06
N LYS A 12 4.62 6.95 13.17
CA LYS A 12 4.19 6.43 14.48
C LYS A 12 2.73 5.95 14.46
N LEU A 13 1.83 6.69 13.80
CA LEU A 13 0.43 6.31 13.64
C LEU A 13 0.34 4.96 12.96
N PHE A 14 0.98 4.80 11.81
CA PHE A 14 0.96 3.51 11.11
C PHE A 14 1.68 2.41 11.88
N SER A 15 2.77 2.70 12.57
CA SER A 15 3.40 1.70 13.45
C SER A 15 2.44 1.16 14.53
N LYS A 16 1.45 1.96 14.96
CA LYS A 16 0.42 1.56 15.94
C LYS A 16 -0.83 0.96 15.29
N GLU A 17 -1.19 1.43 14.11
CA GLU A 17 -2.50 1.19 13.50
C GLU A 17 -2.44 0.44 12.17
N ILE A 18 -1.29 -0.14 11.80
CA ILE A 18 -1.11 -0.82 10.50
C ILE A 18 -2.17 -1.89 10.23
N PHE A 19 -2.56 -2.66 11.25
CA PHE A 19 -3.62 -3.66 11.12
C PHE A 19 -4.99 -3.03 10.89
N ARG A 20 -5.28 -1.93 11.59
CA ARG A 20 -6.54 -1.20 11.45
C ARG A 20 -6.64 -0.48 10.12
N PHE A 21 -5.52 0.01 9.60
CA PHE A 21 -5.42 0.53 8.24
C PHE A 21 -5.62 -0.59 7.20
N ALA A 22 -4.95 -1.74 7.37
CA ALA A 22 -5.08 -2.87 6.45
C ALA A 22 -6.52 -3.38 6.34
N GLU A 23 -7.23 -3.47 7.48
CA GLU A 23 -8.66 -3.80 7.49
C GLU A 23 -9.51 -2.71 6.83
N PHE A 24 -9.26 -1.43 7.17
CA PHE A 24 -9.96 -0.31 6.54
C PHE A 24 -9.80 -0.30 5.01
N TRP A 25 -8.58 -0.49 4.51
CA TRP A 25 -8.31 -0.56 3.08
C TRP A 25 -9.02 -1.77 2.44
N PHE A 26 -8.96 -2.94 3.08
CA PHE A 26 -9.63 -4.13 2.57
C PHE A 26 -11.13 -3.93 2.41
N ASP A 27 -11.78 -3.53 3.51
CA ASP A 27 -13.24 -3.51 3.61
C ASP A 27 -13.87 -2.40 2.75
N ASN A 28 -13.14 -1.32 2.47
CA ASN A 28 -13.73 -0.11 1.86
C ASN A 28 -13.24 0.17 0.43
N TYR A 29 -12.16 -0.47 -0.02
CA TYR A 29 -11.51 -0.12 -1.28
C TYR A 29 -10.96 -1.33 -2.04
N TYR A 30 -10.42 -2.34 -1.36
CA TYR A 30 -9.86 -3.51 -2.02
C TYR A 30 -10.93 -4.53 -2.42
N ALA A 31 -11.82 -4.88 -1.49
CA ALA A 31 -12.89 -5.85 -1.74
C ALA A 31 -14.06 -5.27 -2.55
N THR A 32 -14.13 -3.94 -2.72
CA THR A 32 -15.21 -3.28 -3.46
C THR A 32 -15.05 -3.35 -4.98
N ASP A 33 -13.83 -3.64 -5.47
CA ASP A 33 -13.49 -3.62 -6.91
C ASP A 33 -12.85 -4.93 -7.41
N ILE A 34 -12.74 -5.95 -6.56
CA ILE A 34 -12.30 -7.30 -6.96
C ILE A 34 -13.53 -8.14 -7.27
N ASP A 35 -13.47 -8.91 -8.36
CA ASP A 35 -14.53 -9.85 -8.73
C ASP A 35 -14.77 -10.82 -7.56
N ASP A 36 -16.00 -10.88 -7.07
CA ASP A 36 -16.41 -11.73 -5.94
C ASP A 36 -15.97 -13.20 -6.15
N LEU A 37 -15.88 -13.66 -7.41
CA LEU A 37 -15.38 -14.98 -7.75
C LEU A 37 -13.93 -15.23 -7.29
N VAL A 38 -13.04 -14.24 -7.40
CA VAL A 38 -11.62 -14.39 -7.02
C VAL A 38 -11.47 -14.53 -5.51
N LEU A 39 -12.30 -13.81 -4.74
CA LEU A 39 -12.32 -13.90 -3.28
C LEU A 39 -12.93 -15.22 -2.79
N GLU A 40 -13.92 -15.75 -3.50
CA GLU A 40 -14.54 -17.05 -3.22
C GLU A 40 -13.66 -18.25 -3.62
N GLU A 41 -12.95 -18.16 -4.76
CA GLU A 41 -12.09 -19.23 -5.28
C GLU A 41 -10.76 -19.35 -4.53
N HIS A 42 -10.32 -18.30 -3.85
CA HIS A 42 -9.02 -18.25 -3.15
C HIS A 42 -9.13 -17.73 -1.70
N PRO A 43 -9.74 -18.47 -0.76
CA PRO A 43 -9.88 -18.04 0.64
C PRO A 43 -8.52 -17.87 1.36
N GLU A 44 -7.48 -18.60 0.93
CA GLU A 44 -6.09 -18.40 1.36
C GLU A 44 -5.55 -17.00 1.03
N PHE A 45 -6.11 -16.34 0.02
CA PHE A 45 -5.73 -15.00 -0.39
C PHE A 45 -6.02 -14.00 0.72
N VAL A 46 -7.17 -14.10 1.40
CA VAL A 46 -7.53 -13.24 2.54
C VAL A 46 -6.58 -13.42 3.74
N GLN A 47 -6.08 -14.65 3.97
CA GLN A 47 -5.08 -14.93 5.01
C GLN A 47 -3.69 -14.38 4.66
N LEU A 48 -3.26 -14.52 3.41
CA LEU A 48 -1.98 -13.99 2.91
C LEU A 48 -2.01 -12.46 2.81
N TYR A 49 -3.15 -11.88 2.44
CA TYR A 49 -3.41 -10.46 2.26
C TYR A 49 -3.00 -9.64 3.49
N ARG A 50 -3.44 -10.05 4.69
CA ARG A 50 -3.10 -9.32 5.94
C ARG A 50 -1.60 -9.21 6.17
N THR A 51 -0.86 -10.30 5.97
CA THR A 51 0.59 -10.32 6.21
C THR A 51 1.35 -9.57 5.13
N THR A 52 0.97 -9.77 3.87
CA THR A 52 1.60 -9.11 2.72
C THR A 52 1.40 -7.61 2.77
N ILE A 53 0.23 -7.13 3.17
CA ILE A 53 -0.06 -5.69 3.26
C ILE A 53 0.67 -5.03 4.38
N VAL A 54 0.69 -5.65 5.55
CA VAL A 54 1.49 -5.14 6.67
C VAL A 54 2.95 -5.01 6.23
N LYS A 55 3.48 -5.97 5.46
CA LYS A 55 4.83 -5.89 4.90
C LYS A 55 4.97 -4.78 3.84
N THR A 56 4.03 -4.65 2.91
CA THR A 56 4.04 -3.65 1.84
C THR A 56 3.91 -2.22 2.39
N VAL A 57 2.95 -1.97 3.29
CA VAL A 57 2.76 -0.71 4.00
C VAL A 57 3.99 -0.33 4.79
N SER A 58 4.55 -1.27 5.58
CA SER A 58 5.77 -1.03 6.36
C SER A 58 6.97 -0.70 5.46
N SER A 59 7.10 -1.39 4.32
CA SER A 59 8.18 -1.15 3.36
C SER A 59 8.01 0.19 2.66
N GLY A 60 6.78 0.56 2.30
CA GLY A 60 6.47 1.86 1.72
C GLY A 60 6.73 3.01 2.68
N LEU A 61 6.28 2.90 3.93
CA LEU A 61 6.57 3.88 4.98
C LEU A 61 8.08 4.06 5.19
N ARG A 62 8.85 2.97 5.14
CA ARG A 62 10.31 3.02 5.24
C ARG A 62 10.93 3.70 4.03
N GLY A 63 10.45 3.39 2.82
CA GLY A 63 10.93 4.00 1.58
C GLY A 63 10.65 5.50 1.53
N ILE A 64 9.41 5.90 1.86
CA ILE A 64 8.97 7.29 1.94
C ILE A 64 9.84 8.06 2.95
N SER A 65 10.02 7.53 4.16
CA SER A 65 10.84 8.17 5.23
C SER A 65 12.35 8.24 4.95
N GLY A 66 12.80 7.99 3.73
CA GLY A 66 14.21 8.06 3.32
C GLY A 66 15.03 6.82 3.68
N GLY A 67 14.37 5.76 4.14
CA GLY A 67 14.98 4.45 4.36
C GLY A 67 15.12 3.65 3.06
N GLY A 68 16.01 2.65 3.07
CA GLY A 68 16.14 1.73 1.93
C GLY A 68 14.91 0.84 1.75
N TYR A 69 14.57 0.58 0.49
CA TYR A 69 13.56 -0.39 0.08
C TYR A 69 14.17 -1.45 -0.84
N SER A 70 13.56 -2.63 -0.89
CA SER A 70 14.06 -3.78 -1.64
C SER A 70 13.28 -3.93 -2.94
N GLN A 71 13.92 -3.61 -4.07
CA GLN A 71 13.32 -3.83 -5.40
C GLN A 71 12.98 -5.31 -5.63
N LEU A 72 13.78 -6.23 -5.08
CA LEU A 72 13.52 -7.67 -5.18
C LEU A 72 12.23 -8.07 -4.48
N ASP A 73 11.92 -7.48 -3.31
CA ASP A 73 10.65 -7.75 -2.62
C ASP A 73 9.44 -7.27 -3.44
N TYR A 74 9.52 -6.10 -4.08
CA TYR A 74 8.46 -5.59 -4.95
C TYR A 74 8.31 -6.39 -6.24
N TYR A 75 9.41 -6.84 -6.83
CA TYR A 75 9.36 -7.76 -7.97
C TYR A 75 8.69 -9.09 -7.58
N ASN A 76 9.08 -9.66 -6.45
CA ASN A 76 8.50 -10.91 -5.95
C ASN A 76 7.03 -10.76 -5.55
N LEU A 77 6.62 -9.58 -5.07
CA LEU A 77 5.22 -9.26 -4.84
C LEU A 77 4.41 -9.45 -6.13
N GLY A 78 4.78 -8.73 -7.20
CA GLY A 78 4.03 -8.83 -8.47
C GLY A 78 4.05 -10.23 -9.07
N LYS A 79 5.18 -10.94 -8.97
CA LYS A 79 5.26 -12.36 -9.37
C LYS A 79 4.34 -13.27 -8.55
N THR A 80 4.23 -13.05 -7.24
CA THR A 80 3.37 -13.84 -6.35
C THR A 80 1.90 -13.54 -6.62
N GLU A 81 1.53 -12.29 -6.83
CA GLU A 81 0.17 -11.92 -7.18
C GLU A 81 -0.23 -12.54 -8.53
N ALA A 82 0.64 -12.49 -9.54
CA ALA A 82 0.39 -13.15 -10.82
C ALA A 82 0.23 -14.68 -10.71
N GLN A 83 1.01 -15.33 -9.83
CA GLN A 83 0.87 -16.76 -9.53
C GLN A 83 -0.49 -17.11 -8.90
N ASN A 84 -1.13 -16.16 -8.24
CA ASN A 84 -2.45 -16.32 -7.62
C ASN A 84 -3.58 -15.80 -8.53
N GLY A 85 -3.30 -15.60 -9.83
CA GLY A 85 -4.33 -15.25 -10.82
C GLY A 85 -4.63 -13.75 -10.96
N LEU A 86 -3.92 -12.87 -10.25
CA LEU A 86 -4.10 -11.42 -10.44
C LEU A 86 -3.45 -10.96 -11.75
N THR A 87 -4.02 -9.91 -12.31
CA THR A 87 -3.55 -9.25 -13.53
C THR A 87 -2.72 -8.01 -13.23
N ALA A 88 -1.98 -7.53 -14.24
CA ALA A 88 -1.29 -6.24 -14.14
C ALA A 88 -2.28 -5.08 -13.97
N GLU A 89 -3.50 -5.19 -14.51
CA GLU A 89 -4.55 -4.20 -14.25
C GLU A 89 -4.98 -4.19 -12.77
N ASP A 90 -5.05 -5.36 -12.11
CA ASP A 90 -5.31 -5.44 -10.67
C ASP A 90 -4.26 -4.70 -9.86
N ALA A 91 -2.97 -4.82 -10.22
CA ALA A 91 -1.90 -4.11 -9.52
C ALA A 91 -2.07 -2.57 -9.62
N LEU A 92 -2.47 -2.06 -10.78
CA LEU A 92 -2.73 -0.63 -10.98
C LEU A 92 -3.98 -0.16 -10.21
N ARG A 93 -5.04 -0.96 -10.20
CA ARG A 93 -6.23 -0.70 -9.38
C ARG A 93 -5.87 -0.68 -7.89
N ASN A 94 -5.09 -1.65 -7.44
CA ASN A 94 -4.65 -1.78 -6.05
C ASN A 94 -3.80 -0.60 -5.60
N ARG A 95 -2.95 -0.05 -6.47
CA ARG A 95 -2.25 1.21 -6.20
C ARG A 95 -3.24 2.34 -5.91
N GLY A 96 -4.20 2.56 -6.80
CA GLY A 96 -5.17 3.65 -6.65
C GLY A 96 -6.05 3.49 -5.41
N SER A 97 -6.50 2.26 -5.15
CA SER A 97 -7.31 1.93 -3.97
C SER A 97 -6.53 2.16 -2.67
N PHE A 98 -5.23 1.83 -2.66
CA PHE A 98 -4.33 2.10 -1.54
C PHE A 98 -4.14 3.60 -1.28
N GLU A 99 -3.83 4.38 -2.32
CA GLU A 99 -3.61 5.82 -2.20
C GLU A 99 -4.87 6.53 -1.68
N ALA A 100 -6.04 6.17 -2.20
CA ALA A 100 -7.33 6.70 -1.73
C ALA A 100 -7.63 6.28 -0.28
N ALA A 101 -7.37 5.02 0.09
CA ALA A 101 -7.55 4.55 1.46
C ALA A 101 -6.61 5.26 2.43
N MET A 102 -5.36 5.48 2.04
CA MET A 102 -4.36 6.20 2.82
C MET A 102 -4.81 7.64 3.10
N GLU A 103 -5.23 8.36 2.06
CA GLU A 103 -5.76 9.71 2.17
C GLU A 103 -6.94 9.75 3.14
N ALA A 104 -7.97 8.93 2.92
CA ALA A 104 -9.16 8.90 3.75
C ALA A 104 -8.84 8.56 5.22
N PHE A 105 -7.91 7.63 5.45
CA PHE A 105 -7.50 7.24 6.79
C PHE A 105 -6.81 8.39 7.52
N LEU A 106 -5.86 9.08 6.87
CA LEU A 106 -5.15 10.21 7.46
C LEU A 106 -6.10 11.36 7.82
N TRP A 107 -7.02 11.72 6.92
CA TRP A 107 -8.01 12.76 7.18
C TRP A 107 -8.95 12.39 8.32
N LYS A 108 -9.38 11.13 8.39
CA LYS A 108 -10.19 10.62 9.50
C LYS A 108 -9.43 10.76 10.82
N ARG A 109 -8.18 10.33 10.89
CA ARG A 109 -7.36 10.40 12.12
C ARG A 109 -7.05 11.83 12.54
N LYS A 110 -6.83 12.73 11.59
CA LYS A 110 -6.73 14.17 11.86
C LYS A 110 -8.02 14.71 12.52
N LYS A 111 -9.19 14.39 11.95
CA LYS A 111 -10.49 14.84 12.47
C LYS A 111 -10.80 14.29 13.87
N GLU A 112 -10.33 13.07 14.15
CA GLU A 112 -10.43 12.43 15.46
C GLU A 112 -9.37 12.94 16.48
N SER A 113 -8.53 13.90 16.08
CA SER A 113 -7.39 14.39 16.87
C SER A 113 -6.44 13.27 17.33
N ALA A 114 -6.36 12.18 16.56
CA ALA A 114 -5.49 11.03 16.84
C ALA A 114 -4.03 11.25 16.40
N MET A 115 -3.77 12.34 15.69
CA MET A 115 -2.46 12.76 15.19
C MET A 115 -2.35 14.28 15.25
N ASP A 116 -1.23 14.77 15.79
CA ASP A 116 -0.90 16.20 15.83
C ASP A 116 -0.07 16.57 14.59
N VAL A 117 -0.76 16.64 13.45
CA VAL A 117 -0.16 17.05 12.17
C VAL A 117 -1.03 18.07 11.46
N THR A 118 -0.37 18.95 10.73
CA THR A 118 -0.99 19.95 9.84
C THR A 118 -1.56 19.29 8.58
N GLU A 119 -2.47 19.99 7.90
CA GLU A 119 -2.96 19.57 6.57
C GLU A 119 -1.83 19.51 5.55
N GLN A 120 -0.89 20.46 5.65
CA GLN A 120 0.29 20.49 4.80
C GLN A 120 1.16 19.24 4.97
N GLU A 121 1.34 18.74 6.19
CA GLU A 121 2.09 17.50 6.44
C GLU A 121 1.39 16.27 5.86
N ILE A 122 0.05 16.21 5.91
CA ILE A 122 -0.72 15.13 5.27
C ILE A 122 -0.54 15.16 3.76
N ASN A 123 -0.75 16.31 3.14
CA ASN A 123 -0.61 16.45 1.69
C ASN A 123 0.82 16.13 1.24
N TYR A 124 1.82 16.63 1.97
CA TYR A 124 3.22 16.31 1.70
C TYR A 124 3.50 14.81 1.75
N TYR A 125 2.96 14.10 2.75
CA TYR A 125 3.12 12.65 2.83
C TYR A 125 2.43 11.92 1.66
N LEU A 126 1.25 12.37 1.24
CA LEU A 126 0.53 11.77 0.10
C LEU A 126 1.27 11.98 -1.22
N ASP A 127 1.90 13.14 -1.41
CA ASP A 127 2.76 13.42 -2.56
C ASP A 127 3.98 12.47 -2.58
N GLU A 128 4.65 12.30 -1.44
CA GLU A 128 5.79 11.39 -1.31
C GLU A 128 5.39 9.91 -1.50
N LEU A 129 4.21 9.51 -1.03
CA LEU A 129 3.64 8.19 -1.28
C LEU A 129 3.43 7.95 -2.78
N THR A 130 2.84 8.91 -3.46
CA THR A 130 2.57 8.83 -4.90
C THR A 130 3.88 8.73 -5.68
N ALA A 131 4.87 9.57 -5.34
CA ALA A 131 6.20 9.54 -5.95
C ALA A 131 6.91 8.19 -5.70
N PHE A 132 6.79 7.64 -4.49
CA PHE A 132 7.33 6.33 -4.18
C PHE A 132 6.67 5.23 -5.03
N HIS A 133 5.34 5.25 -5.16
CA HIS A 133 4.62 4.30 -6.02
C HIS A 133 5.02 4.41 -7.49
N ASP A 134 5.24 5.61 -8.03
CA ASP A 134 5.75 5.77 -9.39
C ASP A 134 7.11 5.08 -9.61
N ILE A 135 7.94 5.01 -8.56
CA ILE A 135 9.23 4.32 -8.60
C ILE A 135 9.08 2.80 -8.52
N ILE A 136 8.21 2.29 -7.66
CA ILE A 136 8.12 0.84 -7.39
C ILE A 136 7.18 0.09 -8.33
N MET A 137 6.15 0.74 -8.88
CA MET A 137 5.17 0.07 -9.75
C MET A 137 5.79 -0.60 -10.98
N PRO A 138 6.76 0.02 -11.70
CA PRO A 138 7.43 -0.67 -12.80
C PRO A 138 8.09 -1.99 -12.38
N VAL A 139 8.62 -2.06 -11.15
CA VAL A 139 9.27 -3.25 -10.61
C VAL A 139 8.25 -4.34 -10.29
N ILE A 140 7.09 -3.95 -9.73
CA ILE A 140 5.97 -4.86 -9.47
C ILE A 140 5.45 -5.43 -10.81
N LEU A 141 5.16 -4.56 -11.78
CA LEU A 141 4.64 -4.93 -13.09
C LEU A 141 5.61 -5.83 -13.88
N GLN A 142 6.92 -5.66 -13.69
CA GLN A 142 7.92 -6.56 -14.25
C GLN A 142 7.72 -8.00 -13.74
N GLY A 143 7.40 -8.17 -12.45
CA GLY A 143 7.09 -9.48 -11.85
C GLY A 143 5.89 -10.17 -12.50
N TYR A 144 4.84 -9.41 -12.81
CA TYR A 144 3.68 -9.91 -13.56
C TYR A 144 4.07 -10.33 -14.99
N SER A 145 4.75 -9.45 -15.73
CA SER A 145 5.17 -9.69 -17.12
C SER A 145 6.03 -10.96 -17.24
N ASP A 146 6.96 -11.19 -16.31
CA ASP A 146 7.87 -12.33 -16.39
C ASP A 146 7.23 -13.65 -15.97
N TYR A 147 6.16 -13.61 -15.17
CA TYR A 147 5.33 -14.79 -14.91
C TYR A 147 4.47 -15.14 -16.13
N ALA A 148 3.82 -14.16 -16.77
CA ALA A 148 2.94 -14.37 -17.92
C ALA A 148 3.64 -14.93 -19.17
N LYS A 149 4.97 -14.83 -19.25
CA LYS A 149 5.79 -15.40 -20.34
C LYS A 149 6.15 -16.89 -20.15
N LYS A 150 5.78 -17.50 -19.02
CA LYS A 150 6.02 -18.92 -18.73
C LYS A 150 4.88 -19.80 -19.23
#